data_AF-A0A9J5ZIP7-F1
#
_entry.id   AF-A0A9J5ZIP7-F1
#
_cell.length_a   1.000
_cell.length_b   1.000
_cell.length_c   1.000
_cell.angle_alpha   90.00
_cell.angle_beta   90.00
_cell.angle_gamma   90.00
#
_symmetry.space_group_name_H-M   'P 1'
#
loop_
_entity.id
_entity.type
_entity.pdbx_description
1 polymer ?
#
loop_
_entity_poly.entity_id
_entity_poly.type
_entity_poly.pdbx_seq_one_letter_code
_entity_poly.pdbx_strand_id
1 'polypeptide(L)'
;MPTTKRKYQGTNNSFVFSNVSGQPVIFRPTGVNRYFTVCSTEYLALGGGGHFALYLDGDLLTGSSATSETYGNSCLAHTEDFEVKEVELWGFVYASKYEEMVSILRTETPGICRW
;
A
#
# COMPACT_ATOMS: atom_id res chain seq x y z
N MET A 1 0.20 14.83 19.24
CA MET A 1 1.19 13.77 19.52
C MET A 1 0.87 12.58 18.63
N PRO A 2 1.80 12.08 17.82
CA PRO A 2 1.59 10.85 17.05
C PRO A 2 1.22 9.73 18.02
N THR A 3 0.10 9.06 17.80
CA THR A 3 -0.36 7.99 18.68
C THR A 3 0.44 6.72 18.39
N THR A 4 1.16 6.20 19.38
CA THR A 4 1.99 4.98 19.31
C THR A 4 1.20 3.67 19.16
N LYS A 5 -0.12 3.72 18.99
CA LYS A 5 -0.96 2.52 18.86
C LYS A 5 -1.12 2.14 17.39
N ARG A 6 -0.65 0.95 17.02
CA ARG A 6 -0.98 0.27 15.77
C ARG A 6 -2.49 0.21 15.60
N LYS A 7 -3.03 1.05 14.72
CA LYS A 7 -4.44 1.07 14.38
C LYS A 7 -4.59 0.78 12.90
N TYR A 8 -5.23 -0.33 12.58
CA TYR A 8 -5.59 -0.65 11.22
C TYR A 8 -6.65 0.33 10.70
N GLN A 9 -6.49 0.74 9.45
CA GLN A 9 -7.36 1.64 8.69
C GLN A 9 -7.72 1.00 7.36
N GLY A 10 -8.74 1.52 6.68
CA GLY A 10 -9.20 1.03 5.38
C GLY A 10 -10.60 0.40 5.43
N THR A 11 -11.08 -0.04 4.25
CA THR A 11 -12.40 -0.67 4.06
C THR A 11 -12.26 -1.94 3.23
N ASN A 12 -13.36 -2.68 3.08
CA ASN A 12 -13.45 -3.86 2.23
C ASN A 12 -13.32 -3.58 0.72
N ASN A 13 -13.14 -2.32 0.30
CA ASN A 13 -12.84 -1.96 -1.07
C ASN A 13 -11.33 -2.04 -1.39
N SER A 14 -10.47 -2.23 -0.38
CA SER A 14 -9.04 -2.44 -0.58
C SER A 14 -8.76 -3.81 -1.21
N PHE A 15 -7.65 -3.95 -1.94
CA PHE A 15 -7.16 -5.22 -2.48
C PHE A 15 -5.65 -5.14 -2.64
N VAL A 16 -4.98 -6.29 -2.71
CA VAL A 16 -3.57 -6.40 -3.12
C VAL A 16 -3.48 -7.19 -4.42
N PHE A 17 -2.41 -6.99 -5.18
CA PHE A 17 -2.20 -7.73 -6.42
C PHE A 17 -0.73 -8.07 -6.60
N SER A 18 -0.46 -9.06 -7.45
CA SER A 18 0.89 -9.40 -7.91
C SER A 18 0.90 -9.56 -9.41
N ASN A 19 2.01 -9.18 -10.05
CA ASN A 19 2.26 -9.41 -11.48
C ASN A 19 3.43 -10.38 -11.73
N VAL A 20 3.90 -11.10 -10.70
CA VAL A 20 5.03 -12.04 -10.76
C VAL A 20 4.83 -13.12 -11.83
N SER A 21 3.59 -13.57 -12.05
CA SER A 21 3.24 -14.57 -13.06
C SER A 21 3.12 -14.01 -14.49
N GLY A 22 3.41 -12.73 -14.71
CA GLY A 22 3.25 -12.04 -16.00
C GLY A 22 1.82 -11.64 -16.36
N GLN A 23 0.86 -11.92 -15.48
CA GLN A 23 -0.52 -11.42 -15.54
C GLN A 23 -0.95 -10.99 -14.13
N PRO A 24 -1.70 -9.88 -13.97
CA PRO A 24 -2.13 -9.43 -12.65
C PRO A 24 -3.07 -10.42 -11.98
N VAL A 25 -2.68 -10.89 -10.78
CA VAL A 25 -3.54 -11.67 -9.88
C VAL A 25 -4.02 -10.76 -8.76
N ILE A 26 -5.33 -10.64 -8.58
CA ILE A 26 -5.97 -9.72 -7.62
C ILE A 26 -6.51 -10.51 -6.43
N PHE A 27 -6.11 -10.13 -5.22
CA PHE A 27 -6.59 -10.70 -3.96
C PHE A 27 -7.48 -9.69 -3.23
N ARG A 28 -8.76 -10.02 -3.09
CA ARG A 28 -9.76 -9.19 -2.39
C ARG A 28 -9.91 -9.66 -0.94
N PRO A 29 -10.43 -8.81 -0.04
CA PRO A 29 -10.65 -9.16 1.35
C PRO A 29 -11.47 -10.43 1.51
N THR A 30 -11.01 -11.34 2.37
CA THR A 30 -11.70 -12.60 2.70
C THR A 30 -12.91 -12.37 3.60
N GLY A 31 -12.95 -11.23 4.31
CA GLY A 31 -13.96 -10.92 5.31
C GLY A 31 -13.66 -11.48 6.71
N VAL A 32 -12.58 -12.23 6.88
CA VAL A 32 -12.17 -12.83 8.18
C VAL A 32 -11.81 -11.75 9.21
N ASN A 33 -11.18 -10.65 8.77
CA ASN A 33 -10.81 -9.53 9.62
C ASN A 33 -10.84 -8.20 8.83
N ARG A 34 -10.43 -7.10 9.48
CA ARG A 34 -10.37 -5.75 8.89
C ARG A 34 -8.97 -5.13 8.98
N TYR A 35 -7.93 -5.94 8.88
CA TYR A 35 -6.53 -5.52 9.03
C TYR A 35 -5.93 -5.01 7.71
N PHE A 36 -6.58 -4.02 7.08
CA PHE A 36 -6.26 -3.62 5.70
C PHE A 36 -4.94 -2.87 5.58
N THR A 37 -4.76 -1.77 6.33
CA THR A 37 -3.55 -0.93 6.25
C THR A 37 -3.15 -0.46 7.64
N VAL A 38 -1.86 -0.50 7.93
CA VAL A 38 -1.26 0.16 9.09
C VAL A 38 0.02 0.84 8.64
N CYS A 39 0.25 2.06 9.10
CA CYS A 39 1.46 2.80 8.81
C CYS A 39 1.94 3.56 10.05
N SER A 40 3.24 3.76 10.10
CA SER A 40 3.92 4.66 11.03
C SER A 40 5.05 5.35 10.27
N THR A 41 5.89 6.12 10.98
CA THR A 41 7.14 6.65 10.42
C THR A 41 8.15 5.54 10.08
N GLU A 42 7.97 4.34 10.65
CA GLU A 42 8.94 3.25 10.56
C GLU A 42 8.56 2.20 9.50
N TYR A 43 7.32 2.22 9.00
CA TYR A 43 6.86 1.27 7.99
C TYR A 43 5.50 1.63 7.38
N LEU A 44 5.24 1.03 6.23
CA LEU A 44 3.92 0.86 5.63
C LEU A 44 3.62 -0.64 5.51
N ALA A 45 2.47 -1.09 6.02
CA ALA A 45 2.06 -2.48 5.89
C ALA A 45 0.59 -2.62 5.49
N LEU A 46 0.33 -3.61 4.63
CA LEU A 46 -0.96 -3.95 4.06
C LEU A 46 -1.31 -5.41 4.36
N GLY A 47 -2.57 -5.65 4.73
CA GLY A 47 -3.14 -6.98 4.88
C GLY A 47 -2.52 -7.82 5.98
N GLY A 48 -3.01 -7.68 7.21
CA GLY A 48 -2.54 -8.48 8.36
C GLY A 48 -3.27 -9.81 8.56
N GLY A 49 -3.12 -10.35 9.77
CA GLY A 49 -3.71 -11.64 10.19
C GLY A 49 -2.73 -12.78 9.96
N GLY A 50 -1.75 -12.90 10.86
CA GLY A 50 -0.54 -13.71 10.68
C GLY A 50 0.63 -12.85 10.24
N HIS A 51 0.91 -12.80 8.94
CA HIS A 51 1.91 -11.93 8.33
C HIS A 51 1.25 -10.77 7.58
N PHE A 52 2.07 -9.86 7.04
CA PHE A 52 1.60 -8.82 6.13
C PHE A 52 1.63 -9.31 4.68
N ALA A 53 0.57 -9.02 3.94
CA ALA A 53 0.54 -9.24 2.50
C ALA A 53 1.63 -8.42 1.81
N LEU A 54 1.84 -7.19 2.28
CA LEU A 54 2.95 -6.34 1.87
C LEU A 54 3.43 -5.53 3.09
N TYR A 55 4.74 -5.50 3.30
CA TYR A 55 5.42 -4.64 4.26
C TYR A 55 6.51 -3.89 3.51
N LEU A 56 6.66 -2.60 3.80
CA LEU A 56 7.77 -1.76 3.40
C LEU A 56 8.32 -1.07 4.65
N ASP A 57 9.64 -0.95 4.75
CA ASP A 57 10.29 -0.19 5.81
C ASP A 57 10.06 1.34 5.67
N GLY A 58 10.46 2.09 6.69
CA GLY A 58 10.22 3.54 6.74
C GLY A 58 10.98 4.34 5.67
N ASP A 59 12.08 3.78 5.19
CA ASP A 59 12.89 4.37 4.11
C ASP A 59 12.42 3.94 2.71
N LEU A 60 11.45 3.01 2.63
CA LEU A 60 10.93 2.42 1.39
C LEU A 60 12.04 1.77 0.53
N LEU A 61 13.05 1.20 1.17
CA LEU A 61 14.19 0.55 0.52
C LEU A 61 14.08 -0.96 0.55
N THR A 62 13.47 -1.52 1.60
CA THR A 62 13.28 -2.95 1.74
C THR A 62 11.84 -3.27 2.07
N GLY A 63 11.42 -4.47 1.68
CA GLY A 63 10.08 -4.94 1.95
C GLY A 63 10.02 -6.44 2.12
N SER A 64 8.86 -6.88 2.61
CA SER A 64 8.54 -8.30 2.66
C SER A 64 7.08 -8.57 2.30
N SER A 65 6.80 -9.79 1.86
CA SER A 65 5.48 -10.25 1.47
C SER A 65 5.29 -11.70 1.86
N ALA A 66 4.20 -11.97 2.58
CA ALA A 66 3.82 -13.30 2.99
C ALA A 66 2.30 -13.47 2.95
N THR A 67 1.82 -14.65 3.31
CA THR A 67 0.38 -14.93 3.33
C THR A 67 -0.32 -14.13 4.41
N SER A 68 -1.47 -13.54 4.09
CA SER A 68 -2.32 -12.85 5.06
C SER A 68 -3.72 -13.44 5.10
N GLU A 69 -4.32 -13.53 6.29
CA GLU A 69 -5.74 -13.87 6.42
C GLU A 69 -6.64 -12.79 5.81
N THR A 70 -6.22 -11.51 5.84
CA THR A 70 -7.00 -10.39 5.32
C THR A 70 -7.38 -10.60 3.85
N TYR A 71 -6.43 -11.02 3.03
CA TYR A 71 -6.60 -11.14 1.58
C TYR A 71 -6.53 -12.58 1.06
N GLY A 72 -6.12 -13.55 1.88
CA GLY A 72 -5.90 -14.93 1.43
C GLY A 72 -4.86 -15.02 0.31
N ASN A 73 -3.89 -14.09 0.29
CA ASN A 73 -2.87 -13.99 -0.74
C ASN A 73 -1.73 -14.98 -0.50
N SER A 74 -1.05 -15.38 -1.59
CA SER A 74 0.32 -15.90 -1.54
C SER A 74 1.32 -14.75 -1.42
N CYS A 75 2.63 -15.06 -1.29
CA CYS A 75 3.68 -14.05 -1.48
C CYS A 75 3.44 -13.30 -2.81
N LEU A 76 3.48 -11.97 -2.74
CA LEU A 76 3.20 -11.05 -3.85
C LEU A 76 4.45 -10.77 -4.69
N ALA A 77 5.63 -11.07 -4.14
CA ALA A 77 6.93 -10.90 -4.80
C ALA A 77 7.52 -12.27 -5.20
N HIS A 78 8.69 -12.25 -5.85
CA HIS A 78 9.41 -13.47 -6.21
C HIS A 78 9.98 -14.21 -4.98
N THR A 79 10.25 -13.47 -3.91
CA THR A 79 10.79 -13.95 -2.63
C THR A 79 10.08 -13.23 -1.49
N GLU A 80 10.09 -13.82 -0.29
CA GLU A 80 9.44 -13.21 0.87
C GLU A 80 10.06 -11.88 1.25
N ASP A 81 11.38 -11.74 1.19
CA ASP A 81 12.11 -10.48 1.39
C ASP A 81 12.61 -9.94 0.04
N PHE A 82 12.58 -8.62 -0.15
CA PHE A 82 13.01 -7.97 -1.38
C PHE A 82 13.52 -6.54 -1.16
N GLU A 83 14.37 -6.08 -2.07
CA GLU A 83 14.75 -4.68 -2.21
C GLU A 83 13.75 -3.94 -3.11
N VAL A 84 13.43 -2.71 -2.72
CA VAL A 84 12.50 -1.85 -3.45
C VAL A 84 13.30 -1.02 -4.44
N LYS A 85 12.95 -1.13 -5.72
CA LYS A 85 13.55 -0.30 -6.76
C LYS A 85 12.89 1.07 -6.88
N GLU A 86 11.56 1.09 -6.82
CA GLU A 86 10.74 2.28 -7.01
C GLU A 86 9.37 2.06 -6.37
N VAL A 87 8.77 3.14 -5.89
CA VAL A 87 7.41 3.16 -5.33
C VAL A 87 6.63 4.26 -6.04
N GLU A 88 5.49 3.88 -6.63
CA GLU A 88 4.57 4.82 -7.26
C GLU A 88 3.25 4.88 -6.47
N LEU A 89 2.72 6.09 -6.28
CA LEU A 89 1.41 6.32 -5.68
C LEU A 89 0.50 7.05 -6.67
N TRP A 90 -0.59 6.38 -7.03
CA TRP A 90 -1.55 6.89 -8.01
C TRP A 90 -2.86 7.30 -7.33
N GLY A 91 -3.37 8.49 -7.66
CA GLY A 91 -4.65 9.01 -7.20
C GLY A 91 -5.61 9.25 -8.37
N PHE A 92 -6.92 9.20 -8.09
CA PHE A 92 -7.96 9.54 -9.07
C PHE A 92 -8.51 10.94 -8.81
N VAL A 93 -8.71 11.72 -9.87
CA VAL A 93 -9.33 13.04 -9.82
C VAL A 93 -10.66 13.00 -10.56
N TYR A 94 -11.72 13.53 -9.94
CA TYR A 94 -12.98 13.74 -10.65
C TYR A 94 -12.76 14.79 -11.74
N ALA A 95 -13.26 14.51 -12.95
CA ALA A 95 -13.12 15.43 -14.09
C ALA A 95 -13.57 16.86 -13.76
N SER A 96 -14.64 17.01 -12.96
CA SER A 96 -15.16 18.32 -12.53
C SER A 96 -14.22 19.12 -11.61
N LYS A 97 -13.21 18.47 -11.01
CA LYS A 97 -12.23 19.08 -10.10
C LYS A 97 -10.82 19.06 -10.66
N TYR A 98 -10.65 18.73 -11.94
CA TYR A 98 -9.34 18.55 -12.55
C TYR A 98 -8.49 19.83 -12.50
N GLU A 99 -9.04 20.96 -12.94
CA GLU A 99 -8.32 22.24 -12.96
C GLU A 99 -7.94 22.71 -11.54
N GLU A 100 -8.84 22.53 -10.57
CA GLU A 100 -8.60 22.83 -9.16
C GLU A 100 -7.44 22.00 -8.60
N MET A 101 -7.45 20.68 -8.82
CA MET A 101 -6.40 19.78 -8.34
C MET A 101 -5.06 20.03 -9.01
N VAL A 102 -5.06 20.35 -10.32
CA VAL A 102 -3.83 20.73 -11.04
C VAL A 102 -3.25 22.04 -10.48
N SER A 103 -4.10 23.00 -10.08
CA SER A 103 -3.65 24.23 -9.43
C SER A 103 -2.98 23.94 -8.08
N ILE A 104 -3.60 23.11 -7.24
CA ILE A 104 -3.07 22.72 -5.92
C ILE A 104 -1.69 22.05 -6.07
N LEU A 105 -1.58 21.07 -6.97
CA LEU A 105 -0.32 20.34 -7.22
C LEU A 105 0.82 21.25 -7.70
N ARG A 106 0.51 22.34 -8.42
CA ARG A 106 1.51 23.31 -8.88
C ARG A 106 1.96 24.27 -7.79
N THR A 107 1.15 24.47 -6.76
CA THR A 107 1.47 25.35 -5.63
C THR A 107 2.18 24.65 -4.47
N GLU A 108 2.22 23.32 -4.44
CA GLU A 108 3.01 22.59 -3.46
C GLU A 108 4.51 22.78 -3.72
N THR A 109 5.27 23.02 -2.65
CA THR A 109 6.71 23.30 -2.71
C THR A 109 7.45 22.11 -3.34
N PRO A 110 8.47 22.32 -4.20
CA PRO A 110 9.17 21.22 -4.85
C PRO A 110 9.83 20.33 -3.80
N GLY A 111 9.30 19.12 -3.58
CA GLY A 111 9.89 18.22 -2.59
C GLY A 111 9.21 16.88 -2.38
N ILE A 112 7.91 16.72 -2.68
CA ILE A 112 7.18 15.49 -2.31
C ILE A 112 6.52 14.75 -3.49
N CYS A 113 6.32 15.37 -4.65
CA CYS A 113 5.81 14.69 -5.83
C CYS A 113 6.50 15.23 -7.10
N ARG A 114 7.25 14.38 -7.80
CA ARG A 114 7.71 14.69 -9.17
C ARG A 114 7.61 13.43 -10.03
N TRP A 115 6.80 13.51 -11.08
CA TRP A 115 6.83 12.60 -12.24
C TRP A 115 8.05 12.92 -13.12
#